data_AF-A0A953U1L3-F1
#
_entry.id   AF-A0A953U1L3-F1
#
_cell.length_a   1.000
_cell.length_b   1.000
_cell.length_c   1.000
_cell.angle_alpha   90.00
_cell.angle_beta   90.00
_cell.angle_gamma   90.00
#
_symmetry.space_group_name_H-M   'P 1'
#
loop_
_entity.id
_entity.type
_entity.pdbx_description
1 polymer ?
#
loop_
_entity_poly.entity_id
_entity_poly.type
_entity_poly.pdbx_seq_one_letter_code
_entity_poly.pdbx_strand_id
1 'polypeptide(L)'
;MKKWKLDRIISVATLVSSLIAIYLVLKKPQPVSQPLPPAAAAAKAESFQEKLEQFGQPKQPGQAPAEVRLSSDEVSAALAQAAGAIPTPAVQSGPGLPSTPPSSPDAPIAPGQPEVKDYQVNFDGDVARGQFVTQIGGKDVYVTLAGHLGSKDGYATFDPTEFKVGDLNIPVSLVNDALQKKLSEQRDRLKLPDNVNGIKVENGELVMTQR
;
A
#
# COMPACT_ATOMS: atom_id res chain seq x y z
N MET A 1 43.07 -23.47 -27.29
CA MET A 1 43.03 -22.05 -26.86
C MET A 1 41.66 -21.35 -27.05
N LYS A 2 40.53 -22.07 -27.15
CA LYS A 2 39.21 -21.46 -27.47
C LYS A 2 38.27 -21.26 -26.27
N LYS A 3 38.53 -21.94 -25.13
CA LYS A 3 37.70 -21.91 -23.91
C LYS A 3 37.77 -20.57 -23.16
N TRP A 4 38.95 -19.95 -23.10
CA TRP A 4 39.16 -18.69 -22.36
C TRP A 4 38.38 -17.49 -22.92
N LYS A 5 38.10 -17.49 -24.23
CA LYS A 5 37.25 -16.46 -24.86
C LYS A 5 35.77 -16.65 -24.48
N LEU A 6 35.31 -17.90 -24.37
CA LEU A 6 33.92 -18.20 -24.02
C LEU A 6 33.63 -17.88 -22.55
N ASP A 7 34.54 -18.23 -21.64
CA ASP A 7 34.40 -17.90 -20.21
C ASP A 7 34.41 -16.38 -19.98
N ARG A 8 35.23 -15.62 -20.72
CA ARG A 8 35.21 -14.15 -20.68
C ARG A 8 33.90 -13.59 -21.23
N ILE A 9 33.35 -14.15 -22.30
CA ILE A 9 32.06 -13.69 -22.86
C ILE A 9 30.93 -13.96 -21.87
N ILE A 10 30.89 -15.14 -21.24
CA ILE A 10 29.90 -15.47 -20.22
C ILE A 10 30.05 -14.53 -19.02
N SER A 11 31.28 -14.33 -18.54
CA SER A 11 31.56 -13.42 -17.42
C SER A 11 31.15 -11.97 -17.73
N VAL A 12 31.46 -11.46 -18.92
CA VAL A 12 31.02 -10.12 -19.37
C VAL A 12 29.51 -10.05 -19.55
N ALA A 13 28.87 -11.10 -20.08
CA ALA A 13 27.42 -11.15 -20.22
C ALA A 13 26.71 -11.15 -18.85
N THR A 14 27.23 -11.89 -17.86
CA THR A 14 26.73 -11.87 -16.49
C THR A 14 26.97 -10.50 -15.84
N LEU A 15 28.14 -9.89 -16.06
CA LEU A 15 28.46 -8.55 -15.55
C LEU A 15 27.50 -7.49 -16.11
N VAL A 16 27.30 -7.48 -17.44
CA VAL A 16 26.38 -6.55 -18.10
C VAL A 16 24.94 -6.80 -17.64
N SER A 17 24.52 -8.05 -17.52
CA SER A 17 23.18 -8.39 -16.99
C SER A 17 23.00 -7.91 -15.56
N SER A 18 24.02 -8.05 -14.71
CA SER A 18 24.00 -7.55 -13.33
C SER A 18 23.93 -6.02 -13.29
N LEU A 19 24.70 -5.31 -14.13
CA LEU A 19 24.65 -3.85 -14.21
C LEU A 19 23.28 -3.36 -14.72
N ILE A 20 22.68 -4.06 -15.69
CA ILE A 20 21.33 -3.75 -16.18
C ILE A 20 20.30 -3.99 -15.07
N ALA A 21 20.39 -5.10 -14.33
CA ALA A 21 19.48 -5.37 -13.20
C ALA A 21 19.59 -4.28 -12.11
N ILE A 22 20.81 -3.87 -11.76
CA ILE A 22 21.05 -2.77 -10.81
C ILE A 22 20.45 -1.46 -11.34
N TYR A 23 20.63 -1.16 -12.63
CA TYR A 23 20.06 0.03 -13.26
C TYR A 23 18.53 0.01 -13.22
N LEU A 24 17.89 -1.12 -13.54
CA LEU A 24 16.43 -1.26 -13.51
C LEU A 24 15.86 -1.16 -12.10
N VAL A 25 16.56 -1.68 -11.09
CA VAL A 25 16.18 -1.54 -9.67
C VAL A 25 16.22 -0.08 -9.22
N LEU A 26 17.15 0.72 -9.74
CA LEU A 26 17.30 2.14 -9.40
C LEU A 26 16.45 3.06 -10.29
N LYS A 27 15.91 2.56 -11.41
CA LYS A 27 15.06 3.33 -12.31
C LYS A 27 13.69 3.52 -11.68
N LYS A 28 13.19 4.76 -11.72
CA LYS A 28 11.87 5.10 -11.21
C LYS A 28 10.80 4.46 -12.11
N PRO A 29 9.97 3.53 -11.60
CA PRO A 29 8.88 2.97 -12.37
C PRO A 29 7.78 4.03 -12.60
N GLN A 30 6.94 3.81 -13.60
CA GLN A 30 5.79 4.68 -13.83
C GLN A 30 4.91 4.72 -12.58
N PRO A 31 4.50 5.91 -12.12
CA PRO A 31 3.66 6.03 -10.93
C PRO A 31 2.34 5.30 -11.16
N VAL A 32 1.95 4.46 -10.20
CA VAL A 32 0.70 3.68 -10.27
C VAL A 32 -0.56 4.54 -10.15
N SER A 33 -0.44 5.77 -9.63
CA SER A 33 -1.54 6.72 -9.45
C SER A 33 -1.20 8.08 -10.07
N GLN A 34 -2.22 8.77 -10.56
CA GLN A 34 -2.03 10.13 -11.08
C GLN A 34 -1.83 11.10 -9.91
N PRO A 35 -0.85 12.02 -9.96
CA PRO A 35 -0.68 13.04 -8.95
C PRO A 35 -1.90 13.96 -8.89
N LEU A 36 -2.64 13.96 -7.79
CA LEU A 36 -3.73 14.90 -7.56
C LEU A 36 -3.18 16.25 -7.07
N PRO A 37 -3.72 17.39 -7.56
CA PRO A 37 -3.40 18.69 -6.99
C PRO A 37 -3.87 18.75 -5.53
N PRO A 38 -3.17 19.49 -4.65
CA PRO A 38 -3.39 19.45 -3.20
C PRO A 38 -4.82 19.83 -2.78
N ALA A 39 -5.47 20.74 -3.50
CA ALA A 39 -6.87 21.09 -3.26
C ALA A 39 -7.85 19.94 -3.57
N ALA A 40 -7.59 19.17 -4.64
CA ALA A 40 -8.40 18.00 -4.97
C ALA A 40 -8.14 16.85 -4.00
N ALA A 41 -6.90 16.65 -3.58
CA ALA A 41 -6.55 15.65 -2.57
C ALA A 41 -7.24 15.96 -1.22
N ALA A 42 -7.29 17.22 -0.79
CA ALA A 42 -8.03 17.62 0.41
C ALA A 42 -9.53 17.25 0.31
N ALA A 43 -10.20 17.62 -0.79
CA ALA A 43 -11.61 17.29 -0.99
C ALA A 43 -11.89 15.77 -1.03
N LYS A 44 -10.96 14.99 -1.62
CA LYS A 44 -11.07 13.52 -1.67
C LYS A 44 -10.87 12.88 -0.29
N ALA A 45 -9.98 13.42 0.52
CA ALA A 45 -9.81 12.96 1.89
C ALA A 45 -11.01 13.34 2.78
N GLU A 46 -11.63 14.50 2.57
CA GLU A 46 -12.91 14.84 3.22
C GLU A 46 -14.01 13.85 2.81
N SER A 47 -14.11 13.53 1.53
CA SER A 47 -15.06 12.52 1.01
C SER A 47 -14.82 11.13 1.62
N PHE A 48 -13.56 10.74 1.81
CA PHE A 48 -13.18 9.51 2.49
C PHE A 48 -13.68 9.49 3.94
N GLN A 49 -13.45 10.59 4.67
CA GLN A 49 -13.87 10.72 6.07
C GLN A 49 -15.40 10.65 6.20
N GLU A 50 -16.12 11.39 5.36
CA GLU A 50 -17.59 11.43 5.37
C GLU A 50 -18.19 10.04 5.08
N LYS A 51 -17.64 9.32 4.09
CA LYS A 51 -18.05 7.94 3.78
C LYS A 51 -17.80 6.98 4.95
N LEU A 52 -16.68 7.13 5.65
CA LEU A 52 -16.38 6.33 6.84
C LEU A 52 -17.30 6.66 8.02
N GLU A 53 -17.64 7.93 8.21
CA GLU A 53 -18.59 8.36 9.25
C GLU A 53 -19.99 7.81 8.98
N GLN A 54 -20.45 7.86 7.73
CA GLN A 54 -21.72 7.25 7.31
C GLN A 54 -21.69 5.72 7.51
N PHE A 55 -20.55 5.07 7.24
CA PHE A 55 -20.37 3.64 7.50
C PHE A 55 -20.33 3.30 8.99
N GLY A 56 -19.88 4.21 9.84
CA GLY A 56 -19.81 4.06 11.29
C GLY A 56 -21.16 4.22 11.98
N GLN A 57 -22.19 4.76 11.30
CA GLN A 57 -23.50 4.93 11.89
C GLN A 57 -24.18 3.58 12.14
N PRO A 58 -24.80 3.38 13.32
CA PRO A 58 -25.45 2.13 13.68
C PRO A 58 -26.67 1.89 12.78
N LYS A 59 -26.72 0.73 12.10
CA LYS A 59 -27.88 0.33 11.31
C LYS A 59 -29.12 0.09 12.18
N GLN A 60 -30.27 0.34 11.57
CA GLN A 60 -31.54 -0.19 12.08
C GLN A 60 -31.62 -1.71 11.81
N PRO A 61 -32.08 -2.52 12.79
CA PRO A 61 -32.16 -3.97 12.62
C PRO A 61 -33.11 -4.34 11.46
N GLY A 62 -32.57 -5.05 10.46
CA GLY A 62 -33.32 -5.53 9.28
C GLY A 62 -32.89 -4.94 7.92
N GLN A 63 -31.94 -3.99 7.89
CA GLN A 63 -31.40 -3.44 6.65
C GLN A 63 -30.27 -4.31 6.06
N ALA A 64 -30.17 -4.34 4.73
CA ALA A 64 -29.09 -4.98 3.99
C ALA A 64 -27.71 -4.45 4.45
N PRO A 65 -26.63 -5.25 4.38
CA PRO A 65 -25.29 -4.79 4.75
C PRO A 65 -24.94 -3.52 3.97
N ALA A 66 -24.61 -2.45 4.69
CA ALA A 66 -24.18 -1.21 4.09
C ALA A 66 -22.80 -1.45 3.49
N GLU A 67 -22.65 -1.05 2.24
CA GLU A 67 -21.38 -1.11 1.53
C GLU A 67 -20.89 0.31 1.33
N VAL A 68 -19.61 0.55 1.62
CA VAL A 68 -18.94 1.79 1.27
C VAL A 68 -17.90 1.52 0.21
N ARG A 69 -17.93 2.35 -0.83
CA ARG A 69 -17.02 2.28 -1.98
C ARG A 69 -16.07 3.47 -1.92
N LEU A 70 -14.78 3.17 -1.86
CA LEU A 70 -13.70 4.12 -1.76
C LEU A 70 -12.84 4.03 -3.02
N SER A 71 -12.69 5.15 -3.71
CA SER A 71 -11.83 5.26 -4.88
C SER A 71 -10.35 5.27 -4.48
N SER A 72 -9.47 4.96 -5.44
CA SER A 72 -8.02 4.99 -5.25
C SER A 72 -7.51 6.38 -4.86
N ASP A 73 -8.11 7.43 -5.40
CA ASP A 73 -7.80 8.82 -5.07
C ASP A 73 -8.15 9.15 -3.61
N GLU A 74 -9.31 8.68 -3.12
CA GLU A 74 -9.75 8.87 -1.73
C GLU A 74 -8.81 8.15 -0.76
N VAL A 75 -8.46 6.89 -1.04
CA VAL A 75 -7.53 6.12 -0.21
C VAL A 75 -6.11 6.70 -0.24
N SER A 76 -5.63 7.11 -1.41
CA SER A 76 -4.30 7.73 -1.55
C SER A 76 -4.23 9.08 -0.84
N ALA A 77 -5.29 9.90 -0.94
CA ALA A 77 -5.36 11.19 -0.25
C ALA A 77 -5.42 11.02 1.27
N ALA A 78 -6.19 10.05 1.77
CA ALA A 78 -6.23 9.72 3.20
C ALA A 78 -4.86 9.25 3.72
N LEU A 79 -4.15 8.44 2.93
CA LEU A 79 -2.80 7.99 3.28
C LEU A 79 -1.78 9.14 3.26
N ALA A 80 -1.89 10.06 2.29
CA ALA A 80 -1.06 11.26 2.24
C ALA A 80 -1.34 12.22 3.42
N GLN A 81 -2.61 12.34 3.85
CA GLN A 81 -2.96 13.05 5.08
C GLN A 81 -2.38 12.38 6.33
N ALA A 82 -2.50 11.05 6.45
CA ALA A 82 -1.94 10.29 7.57
C ALA A 82 -0.39 10.37 7.62
N ALA A 83 0.26 10.48 6.46
CA ALA A 83 1.70 10.69 6.34
C ALA A 83 2.14 12.15 6.61
N GLY A 84 1.19 13.07 6.88
CA GLY A 84 1.47 14.48 7.15
C GLY A 84 1.79 15.32 5.91
N ALA A 85 1.59 14.78 4.70
CA ALA A 85 1.83 15.50 3.44
C ALA A 85 0.71 16.49 3.09
N ILE A 86 -0.47 16.34 3.71
CA ILE A 86 -1.63 17.22 3.54
C ILE A 86 -2.08 17.69 4.93
N PRO A 87 -2.29 19.00 5.15
CA PRO A 87 -2.81 19.48 6.43
C PRO A 87 -4.21 18.91 6.69
N THR A 88 -4.40 18.28 7.84
CA THR A 88 -5.71 17.88 8.33
C THR A 88 -6.53 19.12 8.68
N PRO A 89 -7.81 19.24 8.24
CA PRO A 89 -8.71 20.23 8.80
C PRO A 89 -8.77 20.00 10.32
N ALA A 90 -8.49 21.03 11.11
CA ALA A 90 -8.61 20.96 12.55
C ALA A 90 -10.09 20.74 12.92
N VAL A 91 -10.51 19.48 13.08
CA VAL A 91 -11.68 19.18 13.89
C VAL A 91 -11.37 19.69 15.30
N GLN A 92 -12.12 20.71 15.72
CA GLN A 92 -12.07 21.24 17.08
C GLN A 92 -12.43 20.10 18.05
N SER A 93 -11.41 19.41 18.55
CA SER A 93 -11.51 18.59 19.74
C SER A 93 -11.96 19.50 20.87
N GLY A 94 -13.18 19.29 21.38
CA GLY A 94 -13.64 19.94 22.60
C GLY A 94 -12.65 19.73 23.75
N PRO A 95 -12.55 20.67 24.70
CA PRO A 95 -11.55 20.62 25.76
C PRO A 95 -11.87 19.47 26.72
N GLY A 96 -11.07 18.40 26.70
CA GLY A 96 -11.13 17.40 27.78
C GLY A 96 -10.74 15.95 27.50
N LEU A 97 -10.30 15.55 26.30
CA LEU A 97 -9.78 14.20 26.10
C LEU A 97 -8.28 14.24 25.76
N PRO A 98 -7.43 13.43 26.41
CA PRO A 98 -6.04 13.31 26.02
C PRO A 98 -5.99 12.79 24.58
N SER A 99 -5.52 13.66 23.68
CA SER A 99 -5.19 13.34 22.31
C SER A 99 -4.08 12.28 22.31
N THR A 100 -4.42 10.99 22.37
CA THR A 100 -3.55 9.99 21.79
C THR A 100 -3.69 10.15 20.27
N PRO A 101 -2.66 10.64 19.56
CA PRO A 101 -2.68 10.62 18.11
C PRO A 101 -3.00 9.19 17.65
N PRO A 102 -3.88 8.97 16.64
CA PRO A 102 -3.87 7.70 15.94
C PRO A 102 -2.43 7.54 15.42
N SER A 103 -1.79 6.48 15.90
CA SER A 103 -0.36 6.17 15.77
C SER A 103 0.34 6.91 14.63
N SER A 104 1.05 7.98 14.99
CA SER A 104 2.00 8.67 14.12
C SER A 104 2.94 7.65 13.44
N PRO A 105 3.54 7.98 12.30
CA PRO A 105 4.65 7.20 11.69
C PRO A 105 5.86 7.00 12.60
N ASP A 106 5.85 7.63 13.79
CA ASP A 106 6.85 7.59 14.85
C ASP A 106 6.69 6.41 15.82
N ALA A 107 6.17 5.27 15.35
CA ALA A 107 6.50 4.03 16.05
C ALA A 107 8.03 3.88 15.90
N PRO A 108 8.83 3.87 16.99
CA PRO A 108 10.28 3.77 16.88
C PRO A 108 10.59 2.51 16.09
N ILE A 109 11.00 2.73 14.85
CA ILE A 109 11.41 1.68 13.94
C ILE A 109 12.59 1.01 14.63
N ALA A 110 12.43 -0.26 15.00
CA ALA A 110 13.56 -1.06 15.46
C ALA A 110 14.70 -0.88 14.44
N PRO A 111 15.95 -0.59 14.88
CA PRO A 111 17.04 -0.30 13.96
C PRO A 111 17.16 -1.40 12.91
N GLY A 112 16.91 -1.05 11.64
CA GLY A 112 16.94 -1.98 10.51
C GLY A 112 15.65 -2.16 9.70
N GLN A 113 14.53 -1.49 10.03
CA GLN A 113 13.40 -1.43 9.07
C GLN A 113 13.50 -0.19 8.18
N PRO A 114 13.22 -0.32 6.88
CA PRO A 114 13.39 0.78 5.94
C PRO A 114 12.28 1.84 6.12
N GLU A 115 12.68 3.11 6.11
CA GLU A 115 11.74 4.24 6.07
C GLU A 115 10.95 4.18 4.76
N VAL A 116 9.62 4.26 4.85
CA VAL A 116 8.75 4.14 3.68
C VAL A 116 8.17 5.50 3.29
N LYS A 117 8.42 5.92 2.05
CA LYS A 117 8.03 7.23 1.50
C LYS A 117 7.15 7.05 0.26
N ASP A 118 6.41 8.09 -0.10
CA ASP A 118 5.71 8.20 -1.40
C ASP A 118 4.79 6.99 -1.67
N TYR A 119 3.87 6.75 -0.73
CA TYR A 119 2.87 5.71 -0.89
C TYR A 119 1.84 6.13 -1.93
N GLN A 120 1.66 5.28 -2.94
CA GLN A 120 0.65 5.43 -3.98
C GLN A 120 -0.18 4.17 -4.04
N VAL A 121 -1.49 4.34 -4.11
CA VAL A 121 -2.44 3.22 -4.19
C VAL A 121 -3.35 3.44 -5.38
N ASN A 122 -3.51 2.39 -6.18
CA ASN A 122 -4.47 2.36 -7.27
C ASN A 122 -5.28 1.06 -7.25
N PHE A 123 -6.51 1.14 -7.74
CA PHE A 123 -7.41 0.00 -7.83
C PHE A 123 -7.80 -0.17 -9.29
N ASP A 124 -7.62 -1.37 -9.82
CA ASP A 124 -7.83 -1.67 -11.24
C ASP A 124 -8.63 -2.96 -11.34
N GLY A 125 -9.92 -2.84 -11.72
CA GLY A 125 -10.85 -3.97 -11.71
C GLY A 125 -11.05 -4.54 -10.31
N ASP A 126 -10.53 -5.74 -10.06
CA ASP A 126 -10.54 -6.46 -8.78
C ASP A 126 -9.15 -6.56 -8.13
N VAL A 127 -8.18 -5.79 -8.62
CA VAL A 127 -6.77 -5.80 -8.18
C VAL A 127 -6.43 -4.50 -7.47
N ALA A 128 -5.84 -4.62 -6.27
CA ALA A 128 -5.16 -3.52 -5.58
C ALA A 128 -3.70 -3.44 -6.03
N ARG A 129 -3.25 -2.26 -6.44
CA ARG A 129 -1.85 -1.96 -6.74
C ARG A 129 -1.33 -0.92 -5.75
N GLY A 130 -0.26 -1.24 -5.04
CA GLY A 130 0.45 -0.34 -4.14
C GLY A 130 1.87 -0.12 -4.64
N GLN A 131 2.34 1.12 -4.57
CA GLN A 131 3.73 1.48 -4.81
C GLN A 131 4.25 2.32 -3.64
N PHE A 132 5.46 2.03 -3.18
CA PHE A 132 6.12 2.81 -2.14
C PHE A 132 7.63 2.81 -2.33
N VAL A 133 8.31 3.79 -1.74
CA VAL A 133 9.76 3.90 -1.73
C VAL A 133 10.30 3.37 -0.41
N THR A 134 11.27 2.47 -0.48
CA THR A 134 11.94 1.86 0.67
C THR A 134 13.45 2.08 0.57
N GLN A 135 14.17 2.25 1.68
CA GLN A 135 15.62 2.47 1.63
C GLN A 135 16.41 1.17 1.88
N ILE A 136 17.21 0.75 0.89
CA ILE A 136 18.08 -0.43 1.00
C ILE A 136 19.54 0.01 0.84
N GLY A 137 20.34 -0.12 1.91
CA GLY A 137 21.75 0.28 1.89
C GLY A 137 21.97 1.78 1.62
N GLY A 138 21.08 2.64 2.14
CA GLY A 138 21.15 4.09 1.93
C GLY A 138 20.66 4.57 0.55
N LYS A 139 20.09 3.68 -0.27
CA LYS A 139 19.52 4.02 -1.58
C LYS A 139 18.01 3.83 -1.59
N ASP A 140 17.32 4.76 -2.23
CA ASP A 140 15.88 4.70 -2.45
C ASP A 140 15.55 3.66 -3.52
N VAL A 141 14.69 2.71 -3.16
CA VAL A 141 14.24 1.62 -4.02
C VAL A 141 12.72 1.68 -4.09
N TYR A 142 12.19 1.72 -5.31
CA TYR A 142 10.75 1.66 -5.52
C TYR A 142 10.29 0.21 -5.45
N VAL A 143 9.24 -0.06 -4.67
CA VAL A 143 8.60 -1.38 -4.62
C VAL A 143 7.18 -1.20 -5.10
N THR A 144 6.78 -2.01 -6.09
CA THR A 144 5.39 -2.06 -6.58
C THR A 144 4.85 -3.46 -6.33
N LEU A 145 3.66 -3.54 -5.78
CA LEU A 145 2.95 -4.78 -5.51
C LEU A 145 1.53 -4.68 -6.06
N ALA A 146 1.05 -5.76 -6.66
CA ALA A 146 -0.34 -5.89 -7.08
C ALA A 146 -0.91 -7.20 -6.56
N GLY A 147 -2.19 -7.22 -6.23
CA GLY A 147 -2.84 -8.42 -5.73
C GLY A 147 -4.30 -8.23 -5.40
N HIS A 148 -4.96 -9.34 -5.06
CA HIS A 148 -6.35 -9.32 -4.62
C HIS A 148 -6.43 -9.04 -3.13
N LEU A 149 -7.29 -8.10 -2.77
CA LEU A 149 -7.61 -7.82 -1.37
C LEU A 149 -8.83 -8.64 -0.97
N GLY A 150 -8.76 -9.24 0.21
CA GLY A 150 -9.85 -10.01 0.78
C GLY A 150 -9.90 -9.85 2.29
N SER A 151 -10.77 -10.63 2.90
CA SER A 151 -10.89 -10.71 4.36
C SER A 151 -11.16 -12.13 4.80
N LYS A 152 -10.49 -12.56 5.86
CA LYS A 152 -10.66 -13.89 6.46
C LYS A 152 -10.56 -13.77 7.98
N ASP A 153 -11.52 -14.36 8.69
CA ASP A 153 -11.55 -14.41 10.16
C ASP A 153 -11.45 -13.02 10.85
N GLY A 154 -11.97 -11.97 10.19
CA GLY A 154 -11.89 -10.58 10.69
C GLY A 154 -10.55 -9.88 10.42
N TYR A 155 -9.69 -10.46 9.59
CA TYR A 155 -8.41 -9.87 9.17
C TYR A 155 -8.42 -9.61 7.66
N ALA A 156 -7.80 -8.51 7.24
CA ALA A 156 -7.48 -8.25 5.85
C ALA A 156 -6.47 -9.29 5.34
N THR A 157 -6.71 -9.81 4.15
CA THR A 157 -5.81 -10.72 3.43
C THR A 157 -5.39 -10.11 2.12
N PHE A 158 -4.17 -10.37 1.68
CA PHE A 158 -3.65 -9.91 0.40
C PHE A 158 -3.03 -11.09 -0.35
N ASP A 159 -3.52 -11.35 -1.56
CA ASP A 159 -3.00 -12.38 -2.45
C ASP A 159 -2.22 -11.73 -3.60
N PRO A 160 -0.88 -11.72 -3.55
CA PRO A 160 -0.05 -11.04 -4.54
C PRO A 160 -0.15 -11.70 -5.92
N THR A 161 -0.30 -10.88 -6.96
CA THR A 161 -0.30 -11.29 -8.37
C THR A 161 0.89 -10.70 -9.15
N GLU A 162 1.42 -9.55 -8.71
CA GLU A 162 2.61 -8.92 -9.28
C GLU A 162 3.51 -8.35 -8.17
N PHE A 163 4.83 -8.45 -8.35
CA PHE A 163 5.81 -7.80 -7.49
C PHE A 163 6.97 -7.25 -8.32
N LYS A 164 7.25 -5.95 -8.18
CA LYS A 164 8.35 -5.26 -8.87
C LYS A 164 9.23 -4.50 -7.90
N VAL A 165 10.51 -4.46 -8.21
CA VAL A 165 11.50 -3.63 -7.53
C VAL A 165 12.15 -2.73 -8.58
N GLY A 166 11.85 -1.43 -8.53
CA GLY A 166 12.06 -0.53 -9.65
C GLY A 166 11.26 -1.01 -10.86
N ASP A 167 11.94 -1.20 -11.99
CA ASP A 167 11.38 -1.79 -13.21
C ASP A 167 11.60 -3.32 -13.31
N LEU A 168 12.23 -3.95 -12.30
CA LEU A 168 12.51 -5.39 -12.32
C LEU A 168 11.30 -6.18 -11.82
N ASN A 169 10.74 -7.04 -12.67
CA ASN A 169 9.68 -7.96 -12.29
C ASN A 169 10.25 -9.18 -11.54
N ILE A 170 9.78 -9.40 -10.31
CA ILE A 170 10.16 -10.54 -9.48
C ILE A 170 8.98 -11.51 -9.44
N PRO A 171 9.18 -12.79 -9.79
CA PRO A 171 8.14 -13.80 -9.66
C PRO A 171 7.57 -13.84 -8.25
N VAL A 172 6.25 -13.74 -8.12
CA VAL A 172 5.57 -13.74 -6.83
C VAL A 172 5.93 -14.98 -6.01
N SER A 173 6.14 -16.12 -6.64
CA SER A 173 6.55 -17.37 -5.97
C SER A 173 7.85 -17.24 -5.14
N LEU A 174 8.74 -16.30 -5.49
CA LEU A 174 9.97 -16.05 -4.72
C LEU A 174 9.74 -15.17 -3.49
N VAL A 175 8.69 -14.36 -3.50
CA VAL A 175 8.40 -13.38 -2.44
C VAL A 175 7.20 -13.76 -1.58
N ASN A 176 6.37 -14.71 -2.03
CA ASN A 176 5.11 -15.09 -1.40
C ASN A 176 5.31 -15.52 0.06
N ASP A 177 6.27 -16.40 0.34
CA ASP A 177 6.56 -16.85 1.72
C ASP A 177 6.99 -15.69 2.63
N ALA A 178 7.84 -14.80 2.11
CA ALA A 178 8.30 -13.64 2.85
C ALA A 178 7.18 -12.63 3.11
N LEU A 179 6.31 -12.40 2.13
CA LEU A 179 5.14 -11.53 2.23
C LEU A 179 4.12 -12.10 3.21
N GLN A 180 3.75 -13.38 3.08
CA GLN A 180 2.82 -14.03 4.00
C GLN A 180 3.34 -14.05 5.44
N LYS A 181 4.64 -14.28 5.62
CA LYS A 181 5.29 -14.15 6.92
C LYS A 181 5.17 -12.73 7.46
N LYS A 182 5.43 -11.71 6.64
CA LYS A 182 5.29 -10.30 7.04
C LYS A 182 3.85 -9.91 7.36
N LEU A 183 2.88 -10.39 6.60
CA LEU A 183 1.45 -10.18 6.87
C LEU A 183 1.04 -10.87 8.17
N SER A 184 1.61 -12.03 8.47
CA SER A 184 1.39 -12.74 9.74
C SER A 184 2.03 -12.01 10.93
N GLU A 185 3.24 -11.47 10.77
CA GLU A 185 3.90 -10.61 11.77
C GLU A 185 3.12 -9.32 12.01
N GLN A 186 2.50 -8.77 10.97
CA GLN A 186 1.67 -7.56 11.03
C GLN A 186 0.19 -7.87 11.17
N ARG A 187 -0.20 -9.09 11.55
CA ARG A 187 -1.61 -9.52 11.60
C ARG A 187 -2.47 -8.62 12.48
N ASP A 188 -1.91 -8.11 13.57
CA ASP A 188 -2.61 -7.17 14.46
C ASP A 188 -2.95 -5.85 13.75
N ARG A 189 -2.10 -5.40 12.82
CA ARG A 189 -2.35 -4.19 12.00
C ARG A 189 -3.35 -4.44 10.88
N LEU A 190 -3.55 -5.71 10.49
CA LEU A 190 -4.49 -6.14 9.46
C LEU A 190 -5.86 -6.48 10.04
N LYS A 191 -6.04 -6.40 11.35
CA LYS A 191 -7.34 -6.64 11.98
C LYS A 191 -8.34 -5.61 11.49
N LEU A 192 -9.47 -6.09 10.98
CA LEU A 192 -10.56 -5.22 10.56
C LEU A 192 -11.31 -4.69 11.78
N PRO A 193 -11.80 -3.44 11.74
CA PRO A 193 -12.70 -2.92 12.76
C PRO A 193 -13.93 -3.80 12.94
N ASP A 194 -14.50 -3.83 14.15
CA ASP A 194 -15.62 -4.75 14.49
C ASP A 194 -16.87 -4.51 13.63
N ASN A 195 -17.06 -3.27 13.15
CA ASN A 195 -18.12 -2.86 12.24
C ASN A 195 -17.89 -3.30 10.78
N VAL A 196 -16.71 -3.79 10.41
CA VAL A 196 -16.39 -4.25 9.05
C VAL A 196 -16.47 -5.77 8.98
N ASN A 197 -17.33 -6.28 8.11
CA ASN A 197 -17.43 -7.71 7.83
C ASN A 197 -16.34 -8.20 6.89
N GLY A 198 -16.03 -7.40 5.87
CA GLY A 198 -15.02 -7.72 4.89
C GLY A 198 -14.63 -6.55 4.01
N ILE A 199 -13.47 -6.69 3.36
CA ILE A 199 -12.92 -5.73 2.41
C ILE A 199 -12.54 -6.46 1.12
N LYS A 200 -12.80 -5.82 -0.02
CA LYS A 200 -12.44 -6.34 -1.35
C LYS A 200 -12.30 -5.18 -2.33
N VAL A 201 -11.65 -5.41 -3.47
CA VAL A 201 -11.63 -4.44 -4.58
C VAL A 201 -12.63 -4.89 -5.63
N GLU A 202 -13.52 -3.99 -6.06
CA GLU A 202 -14.47 -4.25 -7.15
C GLU A 202 -14.62 -3.01 -8.04
N ASN A 203 -14.57 -3.20 -9.35
CA ASN A 203 -14.71 -2.13 -10.35
C ASN A 203 -13.72 -0.95 -10.16
N GLY A 204 -12.52 -1.22 -9.65
CA GLY A 204 -11.52 -0.19 -9.36
C GLY A 204 -11.84 0.62 -8.09
N GLU A 205 -12.68 0.10 -7.20
CA GLU A 205 -13.00 0.72 -5.91
C GLU A 205 -12.78 -0.27 -4.77
N LEU A 206 -12.27 0.21 -3.64
CA LEU A 206 -12.23 -0.54 -2.40
C LEU A 206 -13.64 -0.58 -1.79
N VAL A 207 -14.22 -1.76 -1.71
CA VAL A 207 -15.53 -2.02 -1.13
C VAL A 207 -15.35 -2.56 0.28
N MET A 208 -15.91 -1.85 1.26
CA MET A 208 -16.01 -2.27 2.65
C MET A 208 -17.46 -2.66 2.94
N THR A 209 -17.67 -3.87 3.44
CA THR A 209 -19.00 -4.37 3.81
C THR A 209 -19.16 -4.28 5.32
N GLN A 210 -20.25 -3.70 5.79
CA GLN A 210 -20.53 -3.59 7.22
C GLN A 210 -21.10 -4.91 7.75
N ARG A 211 -20.81 -5.22 9.02
CA ARG A 211 -21.50 -6.31 9.74
C ARG A 211 -22.97 -6.02 10.00
#